data_AF-A0A444XEG5-F1
#
_entry.id   AF-A0A444XEG5-F1
#
_cell.length_a   1.000
_cell.length_b   1.000
_cell.length_c   1.000
_cell.angle_alpha   90.00
_cell.angle_beta   90.00
_cell.angle_gamma   90.00
#
_symmetry.space_group_name_H-M   'P 1'
#
loop_
_entity.id
_entity.type
_entity.pdbx_description
1 polymer ?
#
loop_
_entity_poly.entity_id
_entity_poly.type
_entity_poly.pdbx_seq_one_letter_code
_entity_poly.pdbx_strand_id
1 'polypeptide(L)' 'MYQDIHGTSATEVAVRFNCSPRNPCNEITLEDVKLTYQTNKQAQASCVHAQGITSGFVQPNACFSSNI' A
#
# COMPACT_ATOMS: atom_id res chain seq x y z
N MET A 1 8.00 1.08 7.61
CA MET A 1 7.68 2.40 7.05
C MET A 1 8.09 2.39 5.58
N TYR A 2 7.22 2.90 4.71
CA TYR A 2 7.48 3.10 3.29
C TYR A 2 7.00 4.52 2.95
N GLN A 3 7.90 5.36 2.42
CA GLN A 3 7.65 6.78 2.24
C GLN A 3 8.12 7.25 0.86
N ASP A 4 7.39 8.21 0.28
CA ASP A 4 7.78 8.93 -0.95
C ASP A 4 8.04 8.00 -2.14
N ILE A 5 7.11 7.06 -2.37
CA ILE A 5 7.23 6.05 -3.42
C ILE A 5 6.35 6.45 -4.60
N HIS A 6 6.97 6.63 -5.77
CA HIS A 6 6.27 7.07 -6.98
C HIS A 6 6.57 6.16 -8.17
N GLY A 7 5.60 5.95 -9.04
CA GLY A 7 5.83 5.29 -10.32
C GLY A 7 4.66 4.47 -10.84
N THR A 8 4.97 3.51 -11.71
CA THR A 8 3.99 2.65 -12.37
C THR A 8 4.38 1.18 -12.19
N SER A 9 3.43 0.38 -11.73
CA SER A 9 3.56 -1.05 -11.58
C SER A 9 3.31 -1.77 -12.90
N ALA A 10 4.07 -2.84 -13.14
CA ALA A 10 3.84 -3.76 -14.26
C ALA A 10 2.56 -4.62 -14.07
N THR A 11 2.09 -4.76 -12.83
CA THR A 11 0.89 -5.53 -12.47
C THR A 11 -0.17 -4.66 -11.82
N GLU A 12 -1.43 -5.07 -11.91
CA GLU A 12 -2.55 -4.31 -11.32
C GLU A 12 -2.41 -4.13 -9.81
N VAL A 13 -1.96 -5.17 -9.09
CA VAL A 13 -1.63 -5.06 -7.66
C VAL A 13 -0.22 -4.47 -7.54
N ALA A 14 -0.11 -3.21 -7.15
CA ALA A 14 1.17 -2.51 -6.99
C ALA A 14 1.69 -2.55 -5.54
N VAL A 15 0.78 -2.66 -4.56
CA VAL A 15 1.12 -2.81 -3.15
C VAL A 15 0.63 -4.17 -2.66
N ARG A 16 1.53 -5.01 -2.16
CA ARG A 16 1.18 -6.34 -1.64
C ARG A 16 1.87 -6.60 -0.30
N PHE A 17 1.08 -6.66 0.76
CA PHE A 17 1.50 -7.16 2.07
C PHE A 17 0.87 -8.53 2.29
N ASN A 18 1.64 -9.61 2.07
CA ASN A 18 1.16 -10.98 2.28
C ASN A 18 1.87 -11.61 3.47
N CYS A 19 1.28 -11.47 4.65
CA CYS A 19 1.84 -11.92 5.91
C CYS A 19 1.14 -13.18 6.39
N SER A 20 1.83 -13.96 7.22
CA SER A 20 1.29 -15.22 7.73
C SER A 20 0.32 -14.98 8.88
N PRO A 21 -0.71 -15.82 9.07
CA PRO A 21 -1.60 -15.71 10.23
C PRO A 21 -0.86 -15.93 11.56
N ARG A 22 0.24 -16.70 11.56
CA ARG A 22 1.05 -16.97 12.76
C ARG A 22 2.00 -15.81 13.12
N ASN A 23 2.42 -15.05 12.11
CA ASN A 23 3.30 -13.89 12.25
C ASN A 23 2.72 -12.76 11.38
N PRO A 24 1.69 -12.06 11.86
CA PRO A 24 1.11 -10.93 11.15
C PRO A 24 2.11 -9.77 11.05
N CYS A 25 2.01 -8.98 9.99
CA CYS A 25 2.78 -7.74 9.89
C CYS A 25 1.99 -6.61 10.57
N ASN A 26 2.60 -5.97 11.56
CA ASN A 26 1.98 -4.85 12.27
C ASN A 26 2.81 -3.58 12.09
N GLU A 27 2.25 -2.44 12.48
CA GLU A 27 2.94 -1.15 12.50
C GLU A 27 3.54 -0.75 11.14
N ILE A 28 2.87 -1.14 10.05
CA ILE A 28 3.23 -0.69 8.72
C ILE A 28 2.74 0.75 8.55
N THR A 29 3.66 1.68 8.33
CA THR A 29 3.32 3.04 7.89
C THR A 29 3.54 3.18 6.39
N LEU A 30 2.52 3.64 5.67
CA LEU A 30 2.62 4.13 4.29
C LEU A 30 2.43 5.65 4.28
N GLU A 31 3.37 6.37 3.70
CA GLU A 31 3.34 7.84 3.63
C GLU A 31 3.68 8.31 2.22
N ASP A 32 2.84 9.15 1.63
CA ASP A 32 3.09 9.75 0.31
C ASP A 32 3.48 8.72 -0.78
N VAL A 33 2.65 7.68 -0.93
CA VAL A 33 2.81 6.62 -1.94
C VAL A 33 1.89 6.89 -3.13
N LYS A 34 2.44 6.95 -4.34
CA LYS A 34 1.72 7.20 -5.59
C LYS A 34 2.14 6.21 -6.67
N LEU A 35 1.39 5.11 -6.77
CA LEU A 35 1.60 4.06 -7.75
C LEU A 35 0.39 3.94 -8.70
N THR A 36 0.68 3.84 -10.00
CA THR A 36 -0.31 3.58 -11.05
C THR A 36 -0.12 2.20 -11.67
N TYR A 37 -1.09 1.73 -12.43
CA TYR A 37 -1.00 0.55 -13.27
C TYR A 37 -1.28 0.95 -14.71
N GLN A 38 -0.45 0.49 -15.67
CA GLN A 38 -0.50 0.95 -17.06
C GLN A 38 -0.44 2.49 -17.15
N THR A 39 -0.65 3.06 -18.33
CA THR A 39 -0.72 4.53 -18.48
C THR A 39 -1.97 5.05 -17.77
N ASN A 40 -1.79 5.54 -16.54
CA ASN A 40 -2.78 6.25 -15.73
C ASN A 40 -3.99 5.45 -15.20
N LYS A 41 -3.96 4.12 -15.15
CA LYS A 41 -4.99 3.39 -14.38
C LYS A 41 -4.62 3.35 -12.91
N GLN A 42 -5.65 3.31 -12.07
CA GLN A 42 -5.49 3.10 -10.64
C GLN A 42 -4.91 1.70 -10.41
N ALA A 43 -3.79 1.64 -9.70
CA ALA A 43 -3.29 0.38 -9.18
C ALA A 43 -4.18 -0.12 -8.02
N GLN A 44 -3.96 -1.35 -7.59
CA GLN A 44 -4.63 -1.95 -6.45
C GLN A 44 -3.64 -2.28 -5.33
N ALA A 45 -4.16 -2.38 -4.12
CA ALA A 45 -3.45 -2.88 -2.95
C ALA A 45 -4.07 -4.20 -2.47
N SER A 46 -3.24 -5.09 -1.92
CA SER A 46 -3.68 -6.33 -1.28
C SER A 46 -2.94 -6.51 0.04
N CYS A 47 -3.68 -6.75 1.11
CA CYS A 47 -3.13 -6.93 2.45
C CYS A 47 -3.75 -8.17 3.11
N VAL A 48 -2.92 -9.09 3.55
CA VAL A 48 -3.28 -10.36 4.17
C VAL A 48 -2.51 -10.47 5.48
N HIS A 49 -3.24 -10.56 6.60
CA HIS A 49 -2.69 -10.52 7.97
C HIS A 49 -1.73 -9.35 8.21
N ALA A 50 -2.06 -8.18 7.67
CA ALA A 50 -1.25 -6.98 7.78
C ALA A 50 -2.08 -5.84 8.36
N GLN A 51 -1.49 -5.08 9.28
CA GLN A 51 -2.08 -3.92 9.94
C GLN A 51 -1.09 -2.76 9.92
N GLY A 52 -1.62 -1.56 9.79
CA GLY A 52 -0.83 -0.37 9.57
C GLY A 52 -1.68 0.88 9.53
N ILE A 53 -1.02 2.00 9.23
CA ILE A 53 -1.64 3.31 9.04
C ILE A 53 -1.15 3.94 7.75
N THR A 54 -1.98 4.81 7.17
CA THR A 54 -1.57 5.70 6.07
C THR A 54 -1.49 7.14 6.57
N SER A 55 -0.56 7.90 5.99
CA SER A 55 -0.40 9.36 6.16
C SER A 55 -0.14 10.00 4.80
N GLY A 56 -0.51 11.27 4.62
CA GLY A 56 -0.31 11.97 3.35
C GLY A 56 -1.11 11.37 2.19
N PHE A 57 -0.58 11.51 0.97
CA PHE A 57 -1.24 10.99 -0.24
C PHE A 57 -0.89 9.52 -0.47
N VAL A 58 -1.86 8.60 -0.33
CA VAL A 58 -1.64 7.17 -0.58
C VAL A 58 -2.58 6.65 -1.67
N GLN A 59 -2.00 6.34 -2.83
CA GLN A 59 -2.62 5.66 -3.94
C GLN A 59 -1.67 4.54 -4.43
N PRO A 60 -2.13 3.29 -4.57
CA PRO A 60 -3.50 2.81 -4.38
C PRO A 60 -3.97 2.89 -2.93
N ASN A 61 -5.28 3.10 -2.72
CA ASN A 61 -5.91 2.99 -1.40
C ASN A 61 -5.46 1.67 -0.76
N ALA A 62 -4.63 1.77 0.26
CA ALA A 62 -4.14 0.62 1.00
C ALA A 62 -5.24 0.08 1.93
N CYS A 63 -5.00 -1.08 2.54
CA CYS A 63 -5.96 -1.72 3.45
C CYS A 63 -5.88 -1.18 4.89
N PHE A 64 -5.24 -0.01 5.08
CA PHE A 64 -4.92 0.58 6.37
C PHE A 64 -5.74 1.83 6.62
N SER A 65 -6.03 2.13 7.88
CA SER A 65 -6.74 3.35 8.26
C SER A 65 -5.87 4.59 8.06
N SER A 66 -6.46 5.66 7.54
CA SER A 66 -5.80 6.97 7.46
C SER A 66 -5.72 7.60 8.85
N ASN A 67 -4.53 8.07 9.22
CA ASN A 67 -4.35 8.97 10.35
C ASN A 67 -4.38 10.40 9.78
N ILE A 68 -5.54 11.06 9.91
CA ILE A 68 -5.76 12.47 9.53
C ILE A 68 -5.38 13.34 10.73
#